data_AF-A0AAD9JNC2-F1
#
_entry.id   AF-A0AAD9JNC2-F1
#
_cell.length_a   1.000
_cell.length_b   1.000
_cell.length_c   1.000
_cell.angle_alpha   90.00
_cell.angle_beta   90.00
_cell.angle_gamma   90.00
#
_symmetry.space_group_name_H-M   'P 1'
#
loop_
_entity.id
_entity.type
_entity.pdbx_description
1 polymer ?
#
loop_
_entity_poly.entity_id
_entity_poly.type
_entity_poly.pdbx_seq_one_letter_code
_entity_poly.pdbx_strand_id
1 'polypeptide(L)'
;MMFFYVTAVGVVFVFTVFITRLCRKLRQRHYEIPARDVSKGHRWCMTDIFPQPTYCAISENHILHGAMCDYCGICVEDRYIRQADQKFRCKDLASKCEYQKHHWIHGNLPLSSQCVICGDDCGNLPQLCDYWCVWCNRAVHEKCCNQLPDACDLGKYRQYIIPPNCVRLKLVGIKGRRHFIVESVKEPGMVNWNPLIVIANRKSGNGDGEVMLQVV
;
A
#
# COMPACT_ATOMS: atom_id res chain seq x y z
N MET A 1 0.53 55.88 32.39
CA MET A 1 -0.42 54.77 32.63
C MET A 1 -0.78 54.03 31.33
N MET A 2 -1.25 54.74 30.29
CA MET A 2 -1.66 54.11 29.03
C MET A 2 -0.52 53.35 28.30
N PHE A 3 0.70 53.89 28.28
CA PHE A 3 1.86 53.22 27.66
C PHE A 3 2.21 51.88 28.32
N PHE A 4 2.24 51.83 29.66
CA PHE A 4 2.46 50.60 30.43
C PHE A 4 1.36 49.56 30.23
N TYR A 5 0.12 50.00 30.02
CA TYR A 5 -1.00 49.11 29.75
C TYR A 5 -0.89 48.48 28.36
N VAL A 6 -0.57 49.29 27.34
CA VAL A 6 -0.37 48.82 25.96
C VAL A 6 0.80 47.83 25.87
N THR A 7 1.92 48.10 26.54
CA THR A 7 3.07 47.18 26.56
C THR A 7 2.74 45.88 27.30
N ALA A 8 2.04 45.94 28.43
CA ALA A 8 1.61 44.74 29.17
C ALA A 8 0.67 43.86 28.34
N VAL A 9 -0.33 44.43 27.67
CA VAL A 9 -1.25 43.69 26.79
C VAL A 9 -0.51 43.07 25.60
N GLY A 10 0.44 43.80 25.00
CA GLY A 10 1.29 43.27 23.92
C GLY A 10 2.13 42.06 24.35
N VAL A 11 2.73 42.10 25.55
CA VAL A 11 3.52 40.98 26.10
C VAL A 11 2.65 39.74 26.34
N VAL A 12 1.44 39.91 26.91
CA VAL A 12 0.50 38.80 27.12
C VAL A 12 0.06 38.19 25.79
N PHE A 13 -0.20 39.00 24.77
CA PHE A 13 -0.55 38.50 23.44
C PHE A 13 0.59 37.69 22.79
N VAL A 14 1.83 38.19 22.85
CA VAL A 14 2.99 37.46 22.31
C VAL A 14 3.22 36.15 23.07
N PHE A 15 3.11 36.17 24.40
CA PHE A 15 3.29 34.99 25.24
C PHE A 15 2.21 33.92 24.99
N THR A 16 0.95 34.32 24.85
CA THR A 16 -0.16 33.39 24.53
C THR A 16 -0.03 32.78 23.14
N VAL A 17 0.39 33.57 22.13
CA VAL A 17 0.71 33.04 20.79
C VAL A 17 1.88 32.06 20.85
N PHE A 18 2.93 32.36 21.62
CA PHE A 18 4.06 31.47 21.81
C PHE A 18 3.66 30.14 22.47
N ILE A 19 2.90 30.18 23.58
CA ILE A 19 2.39 28.98 24.25
C ILE A 19 1.51 28.18 23.30
N THR A 20 0.60 28.83 22.56
CA THR A 20 -0.30 28.13 21.63
C THR A 20 0.49 27.44 20.51
N ARG A 21 1.55 28.08 19.98
CA ARG A 21 2.45 27.46 19.00
C ARG A 21 3.23 26.29 19.59
N LEU A 22 3.73 26.41 20.82
CA LEU A 22 4.44 25.35 21.51
C LEU A 22 3.52 24.15 21.77
N CYS A 23 2.32 24.38 22.32
CA CYS A 23 1.29 23.37 22.53
C CYS A 23 0.88 22.69 21.21
N ARG A 24 0.67 23.45 20.13
CA ARG A 24 0.42 22.88 18.79
C ARG A 24 1.56 21.98 18.34
N LYS A 25 2.81 22.41 18.48
CA LYS A 25 3.99 21.65 18.07
C LYS A 25 4.15 20.36 18.89
N LEU A 26 3.91 20.43 20.19
CA LEU A 26 3.92 19.25 21.07
C LEU A 26 2.78 18.29 20.74
N ARG A 27 1.57 18.81 20.47
CA ARG A 27 0.40 18.01 20.11
C ARG A 27 0.56 17.35 18.73
N GLN A 28 1.16 18.03 17.76
CA GLN A 28 1.46 17.46 16.44
C GLN A 28 2.41 16.27 16.53
N ARG A 29 3.40 16.28 17.43
CA ARG A 29 4.25 15.12 17.70
C ARG A 29 3.47 13.91 18.25
N HIS A 30 2.37 14.16 18.96
CA HIS A 30 1.54 13.08 19.51
C HIS A 30 0.70 12.38 18.44
N TYR A 31 0.38 13.06 17.35
CA TYR A 31 -0.41 12.51 16.22
C TYR A 31 0.48 12.04 15.06
N GLU A 32 1.78 11.79 15.28
CA GLU A 32 2.64 11.21 14.27
C GLU A 32 2.11 9.82 13.87
N ILE A 33 1.81 9.65 12.58
CA ILE A 33 1.34 8.36 12.03
C ILE A 33 2.58 7.57 11.59
N PRO A 34 2.97 6.51 12.32
CA PRO A 34 4.13 5.72 11.96
C PRO A 34 3.86 4.96 10.65
N ALA A 35 4.74 5.15 9.67
CA ALA A 35 4.77 4.34 8.47
C ALA A 35 5.54 3.06 8.80
N ARG A 36 4.81 2.00 9.15
CA ARG A 36 5.40 0.70 9.46
C ARG A 36 5.74 -0.06 8.19
N ASP A 37 6.71 -0.96 8.29
CA ASP A 37 7.06 -1.95 7.26
C ASP A 37 7.49 -1.41 5.88
N VAL A 38 7.75 -0.09 5.78
CA VAL A 38 8.23 0.60 4.56
C VAL A 38 9.43 -0.11 3.93
N SER A 39 10.33 -0.66 4.75
CA SER A 39 11.55 -1.34 4.31
C SER A 39 11.50 -2.86 4.48
N LYS A 40 10.41 -3.43 5.00
CA LYS A 40 10.33 -4.88 5.27
C LYS A 40 9.93 -5.69 4.05
N GLY A 41 9.41 -5.05 2.99
CA GLY A 41 9.03 -5.72 1.77
C GLY A 41 7.70 -6.44 1.91
N HIS A 42 7.70 -7.76 1.71
CA HIS A 42 6.50 -8.57 1.74
C HIS A 42 6.02 -8.83 3.16
N ARG A 43 4.70 -8.90 3.31
CA ARG A 43 4.04 -9.39 4.53
C ARG A 43 3.45 -10.77 4.25
N TRP A 44 4.19 -11.80 4.60
CA TRP A 44 3.82 -13.19 4.36
C TRP A 44 2.78 -13.69 5.37
N CYS A 45 1.73 -14.32 4.85
CA CYS A 45 0.73 -15.08 5.58
C CYS A 45 0.85 -16.55 5.18
N MET A 46 1.07 -17.45 6.14
CA MET A 46 1.17 -18.89 5.88
C MET A 46 -0.23 -19.43 5.61
N THR A 47 -0.35 -20.26 4.59
CA THR A 47 -1.61 -20.85 4.13
C THR A 47 -1.42 -22.36 4.05
N ASP A 48 -2.16 -23.09 4.89
CA ASP A 48 -2.09 -24.55 4.93
C ASP A 48 -2.74 -25.19 3.71
N ILE A 49 -3.80 -24.58 3.16
CA ILE A 49 -4.46 -25.02 1.93
C ILE A 49 -4.97 -23.81 1.18
N PHE A 50 -4.47 -23.57 -0.04
CA PHE A 50 -4.99 -22.52 -0.91
C PHE A 50 -6.40 -22.88 -1.42
N PRO A 51 -7.35 -21.92 -1.44
CA PRO A 51 -8.74 -22.20 -1.81
C PRO A 51 -8.94 -22.43 -3.32
N GLN A 52 -7.95 -22.07 -4.13
CA GLN A 52 -7.95 -22.22 -5.59
C GLN A 52 -6.60 -22.77 -6.07
N PRO A 53 -6.53 -23.39 -7.26
CA PRO A 53 -5.26 -23.81 -7.85
C PRO A 53 -4.25 -22.67 -7.85
N THR A 54 -3.17 -22.84 -7.10
CA THR A 54 -2.18 -21.79 -6.84
C THR A 54 -0.81 -22.28 -7.24
N TYR A 55 0.00 -21.40 -7.81
CA TYR A 55 1.34 -21.72 -8.30
C TYR A 55 2.38 -20.82 -7.64
N CYS A 56 3.55 -21.38 -7.39
CA CYS A 56 4.65 -20.68 -6.73
C CYS A 56 5.34 -19.71 -7.69
N ALA A 57 5.46 -18.42 -7.32
CA ALA A 57 6.12 -17.40 -8.13
C ALA A 57 7.64 -17.64 -8.36
N ILE A 58 8.26 -18.58 -7.64
CA ILE A 58 9.68 -18.92 -7.77
C ILE A 58 9.88 -20.20 -8.57
N SER A 59 9.20 -21.29 -8.19
CA SER A 59 9.36 -22.61 -8.81
C SER A 59 8.39 -22.86 -9.96
N GLU A 60 7.36 -22.02 -10.11
CA GLU A 60 6.27 -22.11 -11.11
C GLU A 60 5.42 -23.39 -11.01
N ASN A 61 5.68 -24.22 -10.00
CA ASN A 61 4.93 -25.44 -9.73
C ASN A 61 3.64 -25.14 -8.98
N HIS A 62 2.65 -26.03 -9.15
CA HIS A 62 1.43 -26.02 -8.36
C HIS A 62 1.73 -26.30 -6.87
N ILE A 63 1.13 -25.51 -5.99
CA ILE A 63 1.32 -25.58 -4.53
C ILE A 63 -0.01 -25.71 -3.82
N LEU A 64 -0.06 -26.61 -2.84
CA LEU A 64 -1.23 -26.77 -1.97
C LEU A 64 -1.14 -25.89 -0.73
N HIS A 65 0.06 -25.82 -0.15
CA HIS A 65 0.40 -25.01 1.02
C HIS A 65 1.59 -24.11 0.69
N GLY A 66 1.74 -23.02 1.44
CA GLY A 66 2.81 -22.06 1.23
C GLY A 66 2.59 -20.77 2.00
N ALA A 67 3.13 -19.69 1.46
CA ALA A 67 2.89 -18.34 1.92
C ALA A 67 2.35 -17.46 0.79
N MET A 68 1.41 -16.58 1.13
CA MET A 68 0.91 -15.52 0.26
C MET A 68 1.25 -14.16 0.88
N CYS A 69 1.63 -13.19 0.06
CA CYS A 69 1.83 -11.84 0.56
C CYS A 69 0.51 -11.08 0.66
N ASP A 70 0.16 -10.59 1.86
CA ASP A 70 -1.04 -9.77 2.12
C ASP A 70 -1.09 -8.45 1.32
N TYR A 71 0.04 -7.98 0.79
CA TYR A 71 0.15 -6.67 0.15
C TYR A 71 0.11 -6.75 -1.37
N CYS A 72 0.82 -7.70 -1.98
CA CYS A 72 0.91 -7.83 -3.43
C CYS A 72 0.35 -9.14 -3.98
N GLY A 73 0.12 -10.16 -3.15
CA GLY A 73 -0.59 -11.37 -3.56
C GLY A 73 0.28 -12.40 -4.27
N ILE A 74 1.60 -12.23 -4.30
CA ILE A 74 2.48 -13.31 -4.74
C ILE A 74 2.36 -14.50 -3.78
N CYS A 75 2.34 -15.70 -4.34
CA CYS A 75 2.30 -16.95 -3.58
C CYS A 75 3.59 -17.73 -3.81
N VAL A 76 4.14 -18.34 -2.76
CA VAL A 76 5.37 -19.14 -2.83
C VAL A 76 5.30 -20.31 -1.86
N GLU A 77 6.05 -21.39 -2.14
CA GLU A 77 6.29 -22.43 -1.13
C GLU A 77 7.11 -21.85 0.03
N ASP A 78 6.94 -22.40 1.23
CA ASP A 78 7.58 -21.92 2.47
C ASP A 78 9.09 -21.74 2.35
N ARG A 79 9.75 -22.68 1.66
CA ARG A 79 11.21 -22.66 1.43
C ARG A 79 11.68 -21.51 0.55
N TYR A 80 10.81 -20.93 -0.27
CA TYR A 80 11.13 -19.89 -1.24
C TYR A 80 10.84 -18.46 -0.77
N ILE A 81 10.28 -18.27 0.43
CA ILE A 81 9.98 -16.96 1.01
C ILE A 81 11.17 -15.99 0.93
N ARG A 82 12.35 -16.43 1.40
CA ARG A 82 13.56 -15.58 1.40
C ARG A 82 14.04 -15.24 -0.02
N GLN A 83 13.88 -16.16 -0.97
CA GLN A 83 14.25 -15.94 -2.35
C GLN A 83 13.27 -14.96 -3.03
N ALA A 84 11.99 -15.07 -2.69
CA ALA A 84 10.96 -14.16 -3.16
C ALA A 84 11.17 -12.72 -2.64
N ASP A 85 11.56 -12.56 -1.38
CA ASP A 85 11.93 -11.25 -0.81
C ASP A 85 13.07 -10.55 -1.56
N GLN A 86 13.98 -11.33 -2.16
CA GLN A 86 15.11 -10.80 -2.93
C GLN A 86 14.74 -10.56 -4.40
N LYS A 87 13.96 -11.45 -5.00
CA LYS A 87 13.63 -11.43 -6.44
C LYS A 87 12.51 -10.44 -6.76
N PHE A 88 11.50 -10.35 -5.92
CA PHE A 88 10.28 -9.58 -6.20
C PHE A 88 10.15 -8.39 -5.27
N ARG A 89 9.84 -7.22 -5.84
CA ARG A 89 9.44 -6.06 -5.03
C ARG A 89 7.99 -6.22 -4.60
N CYS A 90 7.69 -5.80 -3.38
CA CYS A 90 6.33 -5.72 -2.87
C CYS A 90 5.64 -4.41 -3.32
N LYS A 91 4.34 -4.30 -3.03
CA LYS A 91 3.51 -3.10 -3.20
C LYS A 91 4.09 -1.93 -2.39
N ASP A 92 4.48 -0.86 -3.08
CA ASP A 92 5.10 0.32 -2.45
C ASP A 92 4.08 1.12 -1.62
N LEU A 93 4.45 1.51 -0.39
CA LEU A 93 3.65 2.44 0.43
C LEU A 93 3.78 3.89 -0.07
N ALA A 94 4.96 4.25 -0.55
CA ALA A 94 5.29 5.58 -1.03
C ALA A 94 6.29 5.49 -2.19
N SER A 95 6.15 6.37 -3.18
CA SER A 95 7.01 6.43 -4.35
C SER A 95 7.46 7.86 -4.63
N LYS A 96 8.66 8.00 -5.19
CA LYS A 96 9.19 9.28 -5.70
C LYS A 96 8.88 9.49 -7.18
N CYS A 97 8.27 8.52 -7.85
CA CYS A 97 7.88 8.64 -9.25
C CYS A 97 6.82 9.73 -9.42
N GLU A 98 6.83 10.42 -10.56
CA GLU A 98 5.85 11.48 -10.84
C GLU A 98 4.42 10.92 -10.99
N TYR A 99 4.29 9.74 -11.61
CA TYR A 99 3.04 9.03 -11.79
C TYR A 99 3.11 7.63 -11.17
N GLN A 100 1.93 7.06 -10.89
CA GLN A 100 1.83 5.70 -10.40
C GLN A 100 2.00 4.71 -11.56
N LYS A 101 2.96 3.79 -11.44
CA LYS A 101 3.12 2.70 -12.40
C LYS A 101 2.21 1.51 -12.07
N HIS A 102 1.95 0.68 -13.06
CA HIS A 102 1.40 -0.65 -12.81
C HIS A 102 2.37 -1.46 -11.95
N HIS A 103 1.82 -2.30 -11.06
CA HIS A 103 2.58 -3.27 -10.29
C HIS A 103 1.99 -4.64 -10.58
N TRP A 104 2.61 -5.30 -11.57
CA TRP A 104 2.14 -6.55 -12.16
C TRP A 104 2.57 -7.75 -11.32
N ILE A 105 1.63 -8.67 -11.15
CA ILE A 105 1.81 -9.98 -10.53
C ILE A 105 1.54 -11.02 -11.60
N HIS A 106 2.44 -11.99 -11.71
CA HIS A 106 2.36 -13.06 -12.70
C HIS A 106 1.51 -14.21 -12.16
N GLY A 107 0.53 -14.66 -12.93
CA GLY A 107 -0.34 -15.78 -12.58
C GLY A 107 -1.17 -15.58 -11.30
N ASN A 108 -1.77 -16.68 -10.85
CA ASN A 108 -2.71 -16.70 -9.72
C ASN A 108 -3.81 -15.62 -9.83
N LEU A 109 -4.32 -15.41 -11.06
CA LEU A 109 -5.34 -14.41 -11.33
C LEU A 109 -6.64 -14.75 -10.58
N PRO A 110 -7.45 -13.74 -10.20
CA PRO A 110 -8.81 -13.98 -9.75
C PRO A 110 -9.62 -14.80 -10.75
N LEU A 111 -10.52 -15.65 -10.26
CA LEU A 111 -11.42 -16.45 -11.11
C LEU A 111 -12.19 -15.57 -12.10
N SER A 112 -12.34 -16.06 -13.33
CA SER A 112 -13.06 -15.37 -14.41
C SER A 112 -12.47 -13.99 -14.78
N SER A 113 -11.15 -13.83 -14.61
CA SER A 113 -10.45 -12.64 -15.08
C SER A 113 -10.49 -12.53 -16.61
N GLN A 114 -10.70 -11.31 -17.12
CA GLN A 114 -10.69 -11.02 -18.56
C GLN A 114 -9.60 -10.01 -18.90
N CYS A 115 -8.97 -10.21 -20.05
CA CYS A 115 -7.94 -9.32 -20.56
C CYS A 115 -8.54 -7.96 -20.86
N VAL A 116 -8.01 -6.90 -20.24
CA VAL A 116 -8.50 -5.54 -20.48
C VAL A 116 -8.27 -5.05 -21.92
N ILE A 117 -7.40 -5.72 -22.69
CA ILE A 117 -7.07 -5.33 -24.06
C ILE A 117 -7.95 -6.04 -25.10
N CYS A 118 -8.06 -7.37 -25.06
CA CYS A 118 -8.82 -8.13 -26.06
C CYS A 118 -10.21 -8.59 -25.60
N GLY A 119 -10.47 -8.58 -24.29
CA GLY A 119 -11.74 -9.03 -23.70
C GLY A 119 -11.84 -10.54 -23.47
N ASP A 120 -10.91 -11.34 -23.98
CA ASP A 120 -10.91 -12.79 -23.75
C ASP A 120 -10.45 -13.15 -22.32
N ASP A 121 -10.85 -14.32 -21.85
CA ASP A 121 -10.50 -14.83 -20.52
C ASP A 121 -8.98 -15.01 -20.34
N CYS A 122 -8.49 -14.69 -19.13
CA CYS A 122 -7.09 -14.84 -18.69
C CYS A 122 -6.95 -15.94 -17.63
N GLY A 123 -5.73 -16.45 -17.46
CA GLY A 123 -5.40 -17.39 -16.38
C GLY A 123 -5.99 -18.79 -16.59
N ASN A 124 -6.32 -19.15 -17.83
CA ASN A 124 -6.97 -20.42 -18.16
C ASN A 124 -6.01 -21.61 -18.25
N LEU A 125 -4.70 -21.38 -18.18
CA LEU A 125 -3.70 -22.45 -18.24
C LEU A 125 -3.40 -22.95 -16.83
N PRO A 126 -3.15 -24.26 -16.64
CA PRO A 126 -2.78 -24.84 -15.35
C PRO A 126 -1.30 -24.56 -15.01
N GLN A 127 -0.91 -23.29 -15.04
CA GLN A 127 0.44 -22.76 -14.75
C GLN A 127 0.36 -21.27 -14.43
N LEU A 128 1.48 -20.68 -13.98
CA LEU A 128 1.60 -19.23 -13.97
C LEU A 128 1.57 -18.71 -15.41
N CYS A 129 0.55 -17.91 -15.71
CA CYS A 129 0.36 -17.25 -16.99
C CYS A 129 -0.39 -15.96 -16.77
N ASP A 130 -0.19 -15.01 -17.68
CA ASP A 130 -0.84 -13.70 -17.66
C ASP A 130 -0.48 -12.87 -16.43
N TYR A 131 -0.93 -11.62 -16.42
CA TYR A 131 -0.64 -10.69 -15.35
C TYR A 131 -1.90 -10.02 -14.81
N TRP A 132 -1.87 -9.66 -13.54
CA TRP A 132 -2.83 -8.72 -12.96
C TRP A 132 -2.12 -7.64 -12.16
N CYS A 133 -2.70 -6.44 -12.12
CA CYS A 133 -2.10 -5.30 -11.41
C CYS A 133 -2.78 -5.07 -10.06
N VAL A 134 -2.00 -5.04 -8.98
CA VAL A 134 -2.50 -4.86 -7.59
C VAL A 134 -3.08 -3.47 -7.27
N TRP A 135 -3.02 -2.55 -8.24
CA TRP A 135 -3.51 -1.18 -8.11
C TRP A 135 -4.82 -0.96 -8.86
N CYS A 136 -4.90 -1.38 -10.13
CA CYS A 136 -6.11 -1.19 -10.94
C CYS A 136 -6.97 -2.45 -11.05
N ASN A 137 -6.49 -3.58 -10.52
CA ASN A 137 -7.15 -4.89 -10.52
C ASN A 137 -7.58 -5.35 -11.92
N ARG A 138 -6.84 -4.95 -12.95
CA ARG A 138 -7.02 -5.42 -14.33
C ARG A 138 -6.11 -6.61 -14.58
N ALA A 139 -6.64 -7.61 -15.28
CA ALA A 139 -5.89 -8.70 -15.87
C ALA A 139 -5.51 -8.38 -17.32
N VAL A 140 -4.39 -8.93 -17.77
CA VAL A 140 -3.89 -8.78 -19.14
C VAL A 140 -3.07 -9.99 -19.54
N HIS A 141 -3.26 -10.48 -20.77
CA HIS A 141 -2.39 -11.54 -21.29
C HIS A 141 -0.95 -11.06 -21.42
N GLU A 142 0.01 -11.98 -21.36
CA GLU A 142 1.44 -11.65 -21.50
C GLU A 142 1.72 -10.91 -22.83
N LYS A 143 1.14 -11.39 -23.93
CA LYS A 143 1.23 -10.77 -25.26
C LYS A 143 0.55 -9.40 -25.38
N CYS A 144 -0.43 -9.12 -24.50
CA CYS A 144 -1.21 -7.89 -24.49
C CYS A 144 -0.62 -6.84 -23.54
N CYS A 145 0.23 -7.24 -22.60
CA CYS A 145 0.74 -6.38 -21.53
C CYS A 145 1.43 -5.11 -22.06
N ASN A 146 2.21 -5.24 -23.14
CA ASN A 146 2.93 -4.13 -23.77
C ASN A 146 2.03 -3.10 -24.49
N GLN A 147 0.74 -3.39 -24.63
CA GLN A 147 -0.23 -2.45 -25.23
C GLN A 147 -0.83 -1.50 -24.19
N LEU A 148 -0.63 -1.77 -22.89
CA LEU A 148 -1.08 -0.89 -21.82
C LEU A 148 -0.09 0.27 -21.60
N PRO A 149 -0.60 1.46 -21.23
CA PRO A 149 0.26 2.53 -20.76
C PRO A 149 1.06 2.12 -19.53
N ASP A 150 2.29 2.64 -19.42
CA ASP A 150 3.13 2.45 -18.24
C ASP A 150 2.50 3.05 -16.96
N ALA A 151 1.72 4.12 -17.14
CA ALA A 151 1.01 4.82 -16.08
C ALA A 151 -0.31 4.13 -15.73
N CYS A 152 -0.42 3.69 -14.48
CA CYS A 152 -1.63 3.10 -13.93
C CYS A 152 -2.65 4.18 -13.57
N ASP A 153 -3.86 4.04 -14.10
CA ASP A 153 -5.01 4.89 -13.79
C ASP A 153 -5.75 4.49 -12.51
N LEU A 154 -5.25 3.45 -11.81
CA LEU A 154 -5.83 2.85 -10.59
C LEU A 154 -7.23 2.23 -10.79
N GLY A 155 -7.67 2.08 -12.04
CA GLY A 155 -8.89 1.37 -12.41
C GLY A 155 -10.17 1.90 -11.75
N LYS A 156 -11.14 0.99 -11.58
CA LYS A 156 -12.50 1.31 -11.09
C LYS A 156 -12.53 1.90 -9.67
N TYR A 157 -11.53 1.62 -8.84
CA TYR A 157 -11.48 2.05 -7.45
C TYR A 157 -10.59 3.28 -7.21
N ARG A 158 -10.12 3.93 -8.28
CA ARG A 158 -9.16 5.07 -8.21
C ARG A 158 -9.54 6.16 -7.22
N GLN A 159 -10.84 6.44 -7.04
CA GLN A 159 -11.31 7.49 -6.13
C GLN A 159 -11.08 7.16 -4.65
N TYR A 160 -10.95 5.89 -4.30
CA TYR A 160 -10.77 5.40 -2.94
C TYR A 160 -9.30 5.09 -2.60
N ILE A 161 -8.43 5.04 -3.61
CA ILE A 161 -7.03 4.64 -3.46
C ILE A 161 -6.18 5.87 -3.15
N ILE A 162 -5.27 5.76 -2.17
CA ILE A 162 -4.19 6.72 -1.98
C ILE A 162 -3.00 6.24 -2.82
N PRO A 163 -2.63 6.94 -3.91
CA PRO A 163 -1.53 6.49 -4.76
C PRO A 163 -0.18 6.61 -4.03
N PRO A 164 0.75 5.66 -4.15
CA PRO A 164 2.08 5.74 -3.54
C PRO A 164 2.85 7.02 -3.88
N ASN A 165 2.75 7.53 -5.10
CA ASN A 165 3.38 8.80 -5.50
C ASN A 165 2.78 10.04 -4.80
N CYS A 166 1.66 9.88 -4.09
CA CYS A 166 1.02 10.93 -3.30
C CYS A 166 1.41 10.88 -1.82
N VAL A 167 2.08 9.83 -1.35
CA VAL A 167 2.47 9.68 0.06
C VAL A 167 3.91 10.15 0.26
N ARG A 168 4.12 11.14 1.14
CA ARG A 168 5.46 11.57 1.56
C ARG A 168 5.81 11.02 2.92
N LEU A 169 6.95 10.33 2.97
CA LEU A 169 7.51 9.79 4.21
C LEU A 169 8.66 10.65 4.72
N LYS A 170 8.77 10.75 6.05
CA LYS A 170 9.86 11.43 6.72
C LYS A 170 10.51 10.50 7.74
N LEU A 171 11.84 10.42 7.70
CA LEU A 171 12.61 9.70 8.72
C LEU A 171 12.78 10.61 9.93
N VAL A 172 12.25 10.19 11.08
CA VAL A 172 12.32 10.92 12.35
C VAL A 172 13.01 10.08 13.42
N GLY A 173 13.36 10.71 14.54
CA GLY A 173 14.03 10.06 15.67
C GLY A 173 15.55 10.17 15.65
N ILE A 174 16.17 9.66 16.71
CA ILE A 174 17.62 9.72 16.95
C ILE A 174 18.29 8.48 16.34
N LYS A 175 19.59 8.55 16.03
CA LYS A 175 20.39 7.42 15.53
C LYS A 175 20.16 6.17 16.40
N GLY A 176 19.83 5.04 15.76
CA GLY A 176 19.48 3.78 16.43
C GLY A 176 18.00 3.59 16.78
N ARG A 177 17.17 4.66 16.74
CA ARG A 177 15.71 4.60 16.95
C ARG A 177 14.95 5.39 15.88
N ARG A 178 15.51 5.46 14.67
CA ARG A 178 14.87 6.15 13.55
C ARG A 178 13.72 5.32 13.03
N HIS A 179 12.62 5.98 12.65
CA HIS A 179 11.49 5.35 11.99
C HIS A 179 10.85 6.32 11.00
N PHE A 180 10.14 5.77 10.02
CA PHE A 180 9.40 6.57 9.06
C PHE A 180 8.04 6.95 9.63
N ILE A 181 7.63 8.18 9.37
CA ILE A 181 6.26 8.67 9.58
C ILE A 181 5.68 9.12 8.24
N VAL A 182 4.36 9.10 8.13
CA VAL A 182 3.66 9.78 7.04
C VAL A 182 3.71 11.29 7.33
N GLU A 183 4.48 12.03 6.54
CA GLU A 183 4.59 13.49 6.70
C GLU A 183 3.39 14.21 6.09
N SER A 184 2.97 13.78 4.91
CA SER A 184 1.81 14.35 4.22
C SER A 184 1.32 13.41 3.12
N VAL A 185 0.06 13.59 2.73
CA VAL A 185 -0.54 13.01 1.53
C VAL A 185 -0.95 14.15 0.62
N LYS A 186 -0.47 14.15 -0.62
CA LYS A 186 -0.87 15.11 -1.65
C LYS A 186 -2.13 14.62 -2.34
N GLU A 187 -3.04 15.52 -2.66
CA GLU A 187 -4.21 15.18 -3.48
C GLU A 187 -3.77 14.82 -4.92
N PRO A 188 -4.25 13.70 -5.49
CA PRO A 188 -3.80 13.22 -6.81
C PRO A 188 -4.39 14.00 -7.99
N GLY A 189 -5.20 15.03 -7.76
CA GLY A 189 -5.86 15.81 -8.83
C GLY A 189 -6.95 15.03 -9.57
N MET A 190 -7.53 14.00 -8.94
CA MET A 190 -8.60 13.19 -9.53
C MET A 190 -9.96 13.74 -9.12
N VAL A 191 -10.91 13.74 -10.06
CA VAL A 191 -12.31 14.11 -9.79
C VAL A 191 -12.90 13.19 -8.71
N ASN A 192 -13.53 13.79 -7.69
CA ASN A 192 -14.19 13.09 -6.59
C ASN A 192 -13.31 12.13 -5.78
N TRP A 193 -12.01 12.42 -5.66
CA TRP A 193 -11.12 11.62 -4.81
C TRP A 193 -11.56 11.70 -3.34
N ASN A 194 -11.91 10.54 -2.78
CA ASN A 194 -12.36 10.37 -1.41
C ASN A 194 -11.79 9.05 -0.86
N PRO A 195 -10.56 9.06 -0.33
CA PRO A 195 -9.85 7.84 0.05
C PRO A 195 -10.60 7.06 1.13
N LEU A 196 -10.68 5.74 0.99
CA LEU A 196 -11.33 4.86 1.96
C LEU A 196 -10.28 4.29 2.91
N ILE A 197 -10.47 4.50 4.22
CA ILE A 197 -9.63 3.90 5.26
C ILE A 197 -10.45 2.83 5.99
N VAL A 198 -10.04 1.58 5.86
CA VAL A 198 -10.66 0.44 6.55
C VAL A 198 -9.82 0.07 7.76
N ILE A 199 -10.45 0.00 8.93
CA ILE A 199 -9.82 -0.45 10.18
C ILE A 199 -10.51 -1.74 10.59
N ALA A 200 -9.77 -2.85 10.57
CA ALA A 200 -10.26 -4.15 11.01
C ALA A 200 -9.38 -4.70 12.14
N ASN A 201 -10.02 -5.22 13.19
CA ASN A 201 -9.33 -5.92 14.27
C ASN A 201 -9.09 -7.37 13.85
N ARG A 202 -7.83 -7.81 13.85
CA ARG A 202 -7.43 -9.18 13.48
C ARG A 202 -7.38 -10.15 14.66
N LYS A 203 -7.49 -9.66 15.90
CA LYS A 203 -7.23 -10.47 17.11
C LYS A 203 -8.48 -10.86 17.89
N SER A 204 -9.63 -10.28 17.58
CA SER A 204 -10.86 -10.47 18.36
C SER A 204 -12.02 -10.77 17.42
N GLY A 205 -13.01 -11.52 17.90
CA GLY A 205 -14.15 -11.95 17.09
C GLY A 205 -13.85 -13.27 16.35
N ASN A 206 -14.48 -13.45 15.19
CA ASN A 206 -14.40 -14.65 14.36
C ASN A 206 -13.17 -14.71 13.43
N GLY A 207 -12.31 -13.68 13.43
CA GLY A 207 -11.10 -13.64 12.60
C GLY A 207 -11.29 -13.06 11.20
N ASP A 208 -12.50 -12.67 10.79
CA ASP A 208 -12.79 -12.13 9.44
C ASP A 208 -11.95 -10.90 9.09
N GLY A 209 -11.51 -10.14 10.10
CA GLY A 209 -10.62 -9.00 9.91
C GLY A 209 -9.28 -9.36 9.27
N GLU A 210 -8.82 -10.61 9.39
CA GLU A 210 -7.63 -11.09 8.69
C GLU A 210 -7.90 -11.25 7.19
N VAL A 211 -9.00 -11.92 6.83
CA VAL A 211 -9.42 -12.13 5.43
C VAL A 211 -9.73 -10.80 4.74
N MET A 212 -10.42 -9.88 5.42
CA MET A 212 -10.77 -8.56 4.86
C MET A 212 -9.56 -7.67 4.54
N LEU A 213 -8.41 -7.92 5.18
CA LEU A 213 -7.19 -7.12 5.00
C LEU A 213 -6.20 -7.75 4.01
N GLN A 214 -6.50 -8.93 3.48
CA GLN A 214 -5.73 -9.54 2.41
C GLN A 214 -5.96 -8.79 1.08
N VAL A 215 -4.96 -8.86 0.21
CA VAL A 215 -5.07 -8.31 -1.14
C VAL A 215 -6.11 -9.10 -1.94
N VAL A 216 -7.00 -8.38 -2.63
CA VAL A 216 -8.06 -8.91 -3.50
C VAL A 216 -7.71 -8.66 -4.96
#